data_AF-A0A480A399-F1
#
_entry.id   AF-A0A480A399-F1
#
_cell.length_a   1.000
_cell.length_b   1.000
_cell.length_c   1.000
_cell.angle_alpha   90.00
_cell.angle_beta   90.00
_cell.angle_gamma   90.00
#
_symmetry.space_group_name_H-M   'P 1'
#
loop_
_entity.id
_entity.type
_entity.pdbx_description
1 polymer ?
#
loop_
_entity_poly.entity_id
_entity_poly.type
_entity_poly.pdbx_seq_one_letter_code
_entity_poly.pdbx_strand_id
1 'polypeptide(L)' 'MKIMNAIELFPTLRNLTRADKLKVMQFLVSELAKDEEPSLEQGATYSIVSPLNSHAAAHQLAQLLEADKQKEHE' A
#
# COMPACT_ATOMS: atom_id res chain seq x y z
N MET A 1 23.26 11.26 17.53
CA MET A 1 22.01 11.75 16.91
C MET A 1 20.88 11.49 17.90
N LYS A 2 20.20 12.51 18.42
CA LYS A 2 19.07 12.30 19.33
C LYS A 2 17.84 11.95 18.47
N ILE A 3 17.32 10.75 18.63
CA ILE A 3 16.03 10.37 18.02
C ILE A 3 14.95 11.00 18.89
N MET A 4 14.23 11.98 18.35
CA MET A 4 13.08 12.60 19.02
C MET A 4 11.87 11.69 18.86
N ASN A 5 11.13 11.47 19.94
CA ASN A 5 9.88 10.73 19.91
C ASN A 5 8.72 11.66 19.50
N ALA A 6 7.71 11.16 18.79
CA ALA A 6 6.51 11.91 18.40
C ALA A 6 5.85 12.64 19.58
N ILE A 7 5.88 12.03 20.77
CA ILE A 7 5.34 12.63 22.00
C ILE A 7 6.04 13.95 22.35
N GLU A 8 7.37 14.03 22.14
CA GLU A 8 8.15 15.25 22.40
C GLU A 8 7.84 16.37 21.38
N LEU A 9 7.31 16.02 20.19
CA LEU A 9 6.99 16.98 19.13
C LEU A 9 5.57 17.53 19.22
N PHE A 10 4.64 16.82 19.88
CA PHE A 10 3.23 17.23 19.96
C PHE A 10 2.98 18.63 20.53
N PRO A 11 3.67 19.09 21.58
CA PRO A 11 3.47 20.47 22.08
C PRO A 11 3.78 21.51 20.99
N THR A 12 4.89 21.33 20.27
CA THR A 12 5.32 22.22 19.19
C THR A 12 4.33 22.20 18.03
N LEU A 13 3.91 21.00 17.60
CA LEU A 13 2.94 20.82 16.52
C LEU A 13 1.57 21.42 16.85
N ARG A 14 1.13 21.36 18.12
CA ARG A 14 -0.15 21.94 18.55
C ARG A 14 -0.17 23.46 18.45
N ASN A 15 0.96 24.11 18.70
CA ASN A 15 1.09 25.57 18.66
C ASN A 15 1.20 26.16 17.25
N LEU A 16 1.35 25.32 16.22
CA LEU A 16 1.38 25.77 14.83
C LEU A 16 0.02 26.33 14.36
N THR A 17 0.07 27.27 13.43
CA THR A 17 -1.10 27.73 12.69
C THR A 17 -1.72 26.58 11.90
N ARG A 18 -3.00 26.69 11.52
CA ARG A 18 -3.65 25.69 10.66
C ARG A 18 -2.88 25.49 9.33
N ALA A 19 -2.37 26.56 8.74
CA ALA A 19 -1.63 26.49 7.50
C ALA A 19 -0.31 25.73 7.67
N ASP A 20 0.43 25.98 8.76
CA ASP A 20 1.71 25.33 8.99
C ASP A 20 1.54 23.85 9.40
N LYS A 21 0.47 23.51 10.13
CA LYS A 21 0.09 22.11 10.37
C LYS A 21 -0.12 21.35 9.07
N LEU A 22 -0.84 21.94 8.11
CA LEU A 22 -1.08 21.33 6.81
C LEU A 22 0.22 21.16 6.02
N LYS A 23 1.15 22.13 6.06
CA LYS A 23 2.47 21.99 5.44
C LYS A 23 3.29 20.84 6.05
N VAL A 24 3.30 20.71 7.38
CA VAL A 24 3.98 19.61 8.06
C VAL A 24 3.39 18.27 7.66
N MET A 25 2.05 18.16 7.61
CA MET A 25 1.38 16.94 7.13
C MET A 25 1.76 16.62 5.69
N GLN A 26 1.75 17.62 4.79
CA GLN A 26 2.13 17.42 3.39
C GLN A 26 3.57 16.93 3.24
N PHE A 27 4.50 17.52 4.00
CA PHE A 27 5.89 17.07 4.04
C PHE A 27 6.00 15.61 4.50
N LEU A 28 5.40 15.25 5.63
CA LEU A 28 5.46 13.88 6.17
C LEU A 28 4.85 12.85 5.21
N VAL A 29 3.69 13.17 4.63
CA VAL A 29 3.04 12.30 3.62
C VAL A 29 3.93 12.13 2.39
N SER A 30 4.61 13.19 1.94
CA SER A 30 5.51 13.11 0.78
C SER A 30 6.77 12.30 1.06
N GLU A 31 7.28 12.29 2.29
CA GLU A 31 8.41 11.44 2.68
C GLU A 31 7.99 9.97 2.73
N LEU A 32 6.86 9.68 3.36
CA LEU A 32 6.31 8.31 3.42
C LEU A 32 6.05 7.73 2.04
N ALA A 33 5.53 8.54 1.10
CA ALA A 33 5.27 8.11 -0.27
C ALA A 33 6.54 7.77 -1.07
N LYS A 34 7.73 8.23 -0.66
CA LYS A 34 9.01 7.87 -1.29
C LYS A 34 9.52 6.51 -0.86
N ASP A 35 9.16 6.08 0.36
CA ASP A 35 9.58 4.81 0.95
C ASP A 35 8.62 3.65 0.59
N GLU A 36 7.45 3.95 0.01
CA GLU A 36 6.51 2.97 -0.51
C GLU A 36 6.87 2.55 -1.96
N GLU A 37 6.84 1.23 -2.25
CA GLU A 37 6.91 0.64 -3.61
C GLU A 37 5.99 1.40 -4.60
N PRO A 38 6.36 1.47 -5.89
CA PRO A 38 6.02 2.58 -6.78
C PRO A 38 4.55 2.99 -6.65
N SER A 39 4.34 4.09 -5.93
CA SER A 39 3.07 4.79 -5.92
C SER A 39 2.71 5.13 -7.37
N LEU A 40 1.43 4.99 -7.71
CA LEU A 40 0.98 5.19 -9.09
C LEU A 40 1.37 6.61 -9.55
N GLU A 41 2.31 6.69 -10.48
CA GLU A 41 2.86 7.90 -11.05
C GLU A 41 1.79 8.61 -11.88
N GLN A 42 1.71 9.93 -11.72
CA GLN A 42 0.74 10.73 -12.45
C GLN A 42 1.04 10.68 -13.96
N GLY A 43 0.10 10.15 -14.76
CA GLY A 43 0.26 10.01 -16.21
C GLY A 43 0.89 8.71 -16.67
N ALA A 44 1.29 7.82 -15.75
CA ALA A 44 1.75 6.48 -16.10
C ALA A 44 0.56 5.58 -16.47
N THR A 45 0.75 4.76 -17.51
CA THR A 45 -0.21 3.72 -17.91
C THR A 45 0.20 2.40 -17.27
N TYR A 46 -0.59 1.93 -16.31
CA TYR A 46 -0.37 0.65 -15.65
C TYR A 46 -1.09 -0.45 -16.42
N SER A 47 -0.39 -1.56 -16.67
CA SER A 47 -1.02 -2.75 -17.22
C SER A 47 -2.04 -3.27 -16.22
N ILE A 48 -3.32 -3.14 -16.53
CA ILE A 48 -4.39 -3.76 -15.76
C ILE A 48 -4.25 -5.26 -15.97
N VAL A 49 -3.73 -5.97 -14.97
CA VAL A 49 -3.69 -7.44 -14.99
C VAL A 49 -5.10 -7.93 -14.67
N SER A 50 -5.96 -7.94 -15.68
CA SER A 50 -7.32 -8.46 -15.52
C SER A 50 -7.26 -9.99 -15.45
N PRO A 51 -7.95 -10.64 -14.49
CA PRO A 51 -8.13 -12.09 -14.50
C PRO A 51 -8.87 -12.59 -15.75
N LEU A 52 -9.57 -11.70 -16.46
CA LEU A 52 -10.28 -12.04 -17.69
C LEU A 52 -9.27 -12.49 -18.76
N ASN A 53 -9.42 -13.73 -19.25
CA ASN A 53 -8.50 -14.43 -20.16
C ASN A 53 -7.15 -14.86 -19.56
N SER A 54 -7.00 -14.87 -18.23
CA SER A 54 -5.81 -15.46 -17.61
C SER A 54 -5.92 -16.99 -17.62
N HIS A 55 -5.30 -17.62 -18.62
CA HIS A 55 -5.15 -19.09 -18.67
C HIS A 55 -4.49 -19.65 -17.40
N ALA A 56 -3.59 -18.88 -16.80
CA ALA A 56 -2.95 -19.22 -15.53
C ALA A 56 -3.96 -19.28 -14.37
N ALA A 57 -4.91 -18.34 -14.29
CA ALA A 57 -5.96 -18.35 -13.27
C ALA A 57 -6.92 -19.55 -13.43
N ALA A 58 -7.31 -19.86 -14.67
CA ALA A 58 -8.13 -21.04 -14.96
C ALA A 58 -7.42 -22.35 -14.57
N HIS A 59 -6.12 -22.45 -14.88
CA HIS A 59 -5.30 -23.59 -14.50
C HIS A 59 -5.16 -23.73 -12.97
N GLN A 60 -4.93 -22.62 -12.27
CA GLN A 60 -4.83 -22.62 -10.80
C GLN A 60 -6.14 -23.07 -10.14
N LEU A 61 -7.29 -22.60 -10.65
CA LEU A 61 -8.59 -23.03 -10.16
C LEU A 61 -8.83 -24.53 -10.41
N ALA A 62 -8.46 -25.03 -11.59
CA ALA A 62 -8.60 -26.46 -11.91
C ALA A 62 -7.76 -27.34 -10.95
N GLN A 63 -6.54 -26.92 -10.62
CA GLN A 63 -5.69 -27.62 -9.65
C GLN A 63 -6.29 -27.64 -8.25
N LEU A 64 -6.88 -26.52 -7.80
CA LEU A 64 -7.54 -26.45 -6.49
C LEU A 64 -8.74 -27.40 -6.42
N LEU A 65 -9.59 -27.40 -7.45
CA LEU A 65 -10.78 -28.26 -7.49
C LEU A 65 -10.41 -29.75 -7.48
N GLU A 66 -9.35 -30.14 -8.19
CA GLU A 66 -8.88 -31.53 -8.19
C GLU A 66 -8.32 -31.94 -6.81
N ALA A 67 -7.59 -31.03 -6.15
CA ALA A 67 -7.07 -31.28 -4.80
C ALA A 67 -8.20 -31.41 -3.76
N ASP A 68 -9.28 -30.64 -3.89
CA ASP A 68 -10.44 -30.74 -2.99
C ASP A 68 -11.21 -32.05 -3.21
N LYS A 69 -11.38 -32.48 -4.46
CA LYS A 69 -12.01 -33.77 -4.78
C LYS A 69 -11.22 -34.96 -4.23
N GLN A 70 -9.89 -34.89 -4.23
CA GLN A 70 -9.05 -35.94 -3.65
C GLN A 70 -9.20 -36.02 -2.12
N LYS A 71 -9.45 -34.90 -1.44
CA LYS A 71 -9.70 -34.86 0.01
C LYS A 71 -11.08 -35.37 0.41
N GLU A 72 -12.07 -35.32 -0.47
CA GLU A 72 -13.41 -35.89 -0.21
C GLU A 72 -13.46 -37.42 -0.38
N HIS A 73 -12.41 -38.03 -0.94
CA HIS A 73 -12.32 -39.47 -1.19
C HIS A 73 -11.31 -40.20 -0.27
N GLU A 74 -10.76 -39.52 0.75
CA GLU A 74 -10.09 -40.10 1.92
C GLU A 74 -11.04 -40.17 3.12
#